data_AF-A0A6N7VM78-F1
#
_entry.id   AF-A0A6N7VM78-F1
#
_cell.length_a   1.000
_cell.length_b   1.000
_cell.length_c   1.000
_cell.angle_alpha   90.00
_cell.angle_beta   90.00
_cell.angle_gamma   90.00
#
_symmetry.space_group_name_H-M   'P 1'
#
loop_
_entity.id
_entity.type
_entity.pdbx_description
1 polymer ?
#
loop_
_entity_poly.entity_id
_entity_poly.type
_entity_poly.pdbx_seq_one_letter_code
_entity_poly.pdbx_strand_id
1 'polypeptide(L)'
;MNKTIIIKNLSNTEKNYLLESLKEKLPLFQIKKELGLKENYDLELLCSHLGEEYTNLYNEYNNYLSLDREEVLKEIELLLSQIKIAEKKILTLYNQENINATQILPEILPNRLVGKNYVVKQTSIKIVDNVWQEFQQFIKNNKDYSGIEYLSLAILEFLEKYNKKTNY
;
A
#
# COMPACT_ATOMS: atom_id res chain seq x y z
N MET A 1 5.64 -35.30 -33.83
CA MET A 1 4.28 -35.83 -33.65
C MET A 1 3.30 -34.82 -34.22
N ASN A 2 2.69 -35.11 -35.36
CA ASN A 2 1.64 -34.24 -35.93
C ASN A 2 0.41 -34.36 -35.04
N LYS A 3 0.04 -33.28 -34.33
CA LYS A 3 -1.25 -33.20 -33.66
C LYS A 3 -2.32 -33.16 -34.75
N THR A 4 -3.01 -34.28 -34.98
CA THR A 4 -4.22 -34.28 -35.80
C THR A 4 -5.25 -33.42 -35.08
N ILE A 5 -5.50 -32.21 -35.58
CA ILE A 5 -6.51 -31.32 -35.01
C ILE A 5 -7.86 -31.84 -35.49
N ILE A 6 -8.65 -32.39 -34.57
CA ILE A 6 -9.99 -32.87 -34.86
C ILE A 6 -10.92 -31.66 -34.85
N ILE A 7 -11.36 -31.22 -36.01
CA ILE A 7 -12.34 -30.15 -36.14
C ILE A 7 -13.74 -30.75 -35.95
N LYS A 8 -14.48 -30.28 -34.94
CA LYS A 8 -15.85 -30.72 -34.68
C LYS A 8 -16.76 -30.22 -35.81
N ASN A 9 -17.50 -31.13 -36.43
CA ASN A 9 -18.61 -30.75 -37.30
C ASN A 9 -19.80 -30.31 -36.44
N LEU A 10 -20.13 -29.02 -36.50
CA LEU A 10 -21.31 -28.46 -35.83
C LEU A 10 -22.58 -28.73 -36.63
N SER A 11 -23.67 -29.05 -35.91
CA SER A 11 -25.03 -29.04 -36.43
C SER A 11 -25.51 -27.59 -36.72
N ASN A 12 -26.60 -27.45 -37.48
CA ASN A 12 -27.14 -26.12 -37.82
C ASN A 12 -27.56 -25.30 -36.59
N THR A 13 -28.07 -25.96 -35.54
CA THR A 13 -28.42 -25.32 -34.28
C THR A 13 -27.18 -24.81 -33.54
N GLU A 14 -26.12 -25.62 -33.48
CA GLU A 14 -24.83 -25.23 -32.88
C GLU A 14 -24.14 -24.10 -33.67
N LYS A 15 -24.24 -24.11 -35.00
CA LYS A 15 -23.75 -23.05 -35.88
C LYS A 15 -24.44 -21.72 -35.60
N ASN A 16 -25.77 -21.72 -35.51
CA ASN A 16 -26.55 -20.53 -35.17
C ASN A 16 -26.22 -20.03 -33.76
N TYR A 17 -26.09 -20.94 -32.79
CA TYR A 17 -25.68 -20.58 -31.44
C TYR A 17 -24.30 -19.90 -31.42
N LEU A 18 -23.31 -20.44 -32.15
CA LEU A 18 -21.98 -19.84 -32.26
C LEU A 18 -22.04 -18.43 -32.86
N LEU A 19 -22.79 -18.24 -33.94
CA LEU A 19 -22.97 -16.92 -34.57
C LEU A 19 -23.53 -15.89 -33.61
N GLU A 20 -24.66 -16.20 -32.97
CA GLU A 20 -25.32 -15.26 -32.05
C GLU A 20 -24.46 -15.00 -30.81
N SER A 21 -23.80 -16.03 -30.28
CA SER A 21 -22.92 -15.89 -29.12
C SER A 21 -21.71 -14.99 -29.39
N LEU A 22 -21.14 -15.07 -30.61
CA LEU A 22 -20.04 -14.18 -31.01
C LEU A 22 -20.52 -12.74 -31.19
N LYS A 23 -21.70 -12.53 -31.76
CA LYS A 23 -22.33 -11.19 -31.89
C LYS A 23 -22.66 -10.56 -30.54
N GLU A 24 -23.21 -11.36 -29.63
CA GLU A 24 -23.55 -10.96 -28.25
C GLU A 24 -22.32 -10.86 -27.34
N LYS A 25 -21.14 -11.20 -27.86
CA LYS A 25 -19.86 -11.13 -27.15
C LYS A 25 -19.83 -11.95 -25.87
N LEU A 26 -20.45 -13.13 -25.89
CA LEU A 26 -20.40 -14.04 -24.75
C LEU A 26 -18.97 -14.54 -24.50
N PRO A 27 -18.59 -14.83 -23.24
CA PRO A 27 -17.28 -15.37 -22.93
C PRO A 27 -16.97 -16.66 -23.70
N LEU A 28 -15.79 -16.75 -24.34
CA LEU A 28 -15.42 -17.92 -25.14
C LEU A 28 -15.51 -19.25 -24.37
N PHE A 29 -15.25 -19.25 -23.06
CA PHE A 29 -15.38 -20.46 -22.24
C PHE A 29 -16.83 -20.97 -22.20
N GLN A 30 -17.80 -20.05 -22.14
CA GLN A 30 -19.23 -20.36 -22.11
C GLN A 30 -19.66 -20.92 -23.47
N ILE A 31 -19.22 -20.29 -24.56
CA ILE A 31 -19.46 -20.76 -25.93
C ILE A 31 -18.91 -22.18 -26.10
N LYS A 32 -17.68 -22.45 -25.65
CA LYS A 32 -17.07 -23.80 -25.72
C LYS A 32 -17.89 -24.81 -24.92
N LYS A 33 -18.33 -24.46 -23.72
CA LYS A 33 -19.11 -25.34 -22.84
C LYS A 33 -20.43 -25.74 -23.48
N GLU A 34 -21.19 -24.78 -24.01
CA GLU A 34 -22.49 -25.03 -24.66
C GLU A 34 -22.34 -25.80 -25.97
N LEU A 35 -21.23 -25.59 -26.71
CA LEU A 35 -20.88 -26.39 -27.88
C LEU A 35 -20.27 -27.76 -27.53
N GLY A 36 -20.16 -28.13 -26.25
CA GLY A 36 -19.53 -29.40 -25.83
C GLY A 36 -18.07 -29.55 -26.26
N LEU A 37 -17.37 -28.42 -26.42
CA LEU A 37 -15.95 -28.36 -26.79
C LEU A 37 -15.08 -28.40 -25.53
N LYS A 38 -13.87 -28.95 -25.65
CA LYS A 38 -12.87 -28.89 -24.58
C LYS A 38 -12.44 -27.44 -24.33
N GLU A 39 -12.03 -27.11 -23.11
CA GLU A 39 -11.60 -25.75 -22.75
C GLU A 39 -10.46 -25.23 -23.64
N ASN A 40 -9.51 -26.10 -23.97
CA ASN A 40 -8.36 -25.81 -24.83
C ASN A 40 -8.65 -25.96 -26.33
N TYR A 41 -9.90 -26.16 -26.72
CA TYR A 41 -10.28 -26.28 -28.12
C TYR A 41 -10.09 -24.94 -28.83
N ASP A 42 -9.57 -24.99 -30.05
CA ASP A 42 -9.28 -23.82 -30.87
C ASP A 42 -10.53 -23.34 -31.61
N LEU A 43 -11.16 -22.28 -31.09
CA LEU A 43 -12.35 -21.68 -31.69
C LEU A 43 -12.02 -20.89 -32.97
N GLU A 44 -10.80 -20.35 -33.09
CA GLU A 44 -10.38 -19.62 -34.28
C GLU A 44 -10.31 -20.56 -35.48
N LEU A 45 -9.71 -21.74 -35.26
CA LEU A 45 -9.63 -22.77 -36.28
C LEU A 45 -11.03 -23.30 -36.66
N LEU A 46 -11.94 -23.42 -35.69
CA LEU A 46 -13.32 -23.82 -35.97
C LEU A 46 -14.05 -22.78 -36.80
N CYS A 47 -13.94 -21.50 -36.44
CA CYS A 47 -14.56 -20.41 -37.22
C CYS A 47 -14.00 -20.36 -38.64
N SER A 48 -12.67 -20.49 -38.77
CA SER A 48 -11.98 -20.58 -40.07
C SER A 48 -12.48 -21.75 -40.93
N HIS A 49 -12.78 -22.89 -40.31
CA HIS A 49 -13.33 -24.05 -41.01
C HIS A 49 -14.80 -23.89 -41.40
N LEU A 50 -15.59 -23.16 -40.61
CA LEU A 50 -17.01 -22.94 -40.85
C LEU A 50 -17.29 -21.93 -41.96
N GLY A 51 -16.38 -20.97 -42.16
CA GLY A 51 -16.41 -20.05 -43.28
C GLY A 51 -16.10 -18.61 -42.90
N GLU A 52 -15.99 -17.76 -43.92
CA GLU A 52 -15.56 -16.35 -43.81
C GLU A 52 -16.41 -15.53 -42.82
N GLU A 53 -17.73 -15.75 -42.81
CA GLU A 53 -18.66 -15.09 -41.87
C GLU A 53 -18.26 -15.30 -40.40
N TYR A 54 -17.94 -16.54 -40.03
CA TYR A 54 -17.56 -16.90 -38.66
C TYR A 54 -16.19 -16.35 -38.31
N THR A 55 -15.24 -16.40 -39.26
CA THR A 55 -13.90 -15.83 -39.09
C THR A 55 -13.96 -14.33 -38.82
N ASN A 56 -14.77 -13.59 -39.58
CA ASN A 56 -14.91 -12.15 -39.41
C ASN A 56 -15.49 -11.80 -38.04
N LEU A 57 -16.56 -12.48 -37.62
CA LEU A 57 -17.16 -12.28 -36.29
C LEU A 57 -16.21 -12.62 -35.15
N TYR A 58 -15.43 -13.70 -35.28
CA TYR A 58 -14.43 -14.06 -34.28
C TYR A 58 -13.32 -13.01 -34.17
N ASN A 59 -12.89 -12.44 -35.30
CA ASN A 59 -11.90 -11.36 -35.33
C ASN A 59 -12.44 -10.07 -34.69
N GLU A 60 -13.69 -9.70 -35.02
CA GLU A 60 -14.37 -8.57 -34.38
C GLU A 60 -14.49 -8.75 -32.86
N TYR A 61 -14.85 -9.95 -32.41
CA TYR A 61 -14.91 -10.32 -31.00
C TYR A 61 -13.54 -10.16 -30.31
N ASN A 62 -12.46 -10.64 -30.92
CA ASN A 62 -11.10 -10.51 -30.38
C ASN A 62 -10.62 -9.07 -30.33
N ASN A 63 -10.96 -8.26 -31.35
CA ASN A 63 -10.65 -6.83 -31.36
C ASN A 63 -11.39 -6.10 -30.24
N TYR A 64 -12.66 -6.42 -30.01
CA TYR A 64 -13.44 -5.90 -28.89
C TYR A 64 -12.80 -6.25 -27.53
N LEU A 65 -12.43 -7.52 -27.32
CA LEU A 65 -11.73 -7.94 -26.10
C LEU A 65 -10.39 -7.24 -25.90
N SER A 66 -9.68 -6.93 -27.00
CA SER A 66 -8.40 -6.24 -26.93
C SER A 66 -8.56 -4.79 -26.49
N LEU A 67 -9.57 -4.09 -27.01
CA LEU A 67 -9.93 -2.73 -26.60
C LEU A 67 -10.38 -2.67 -25.14
N ASP A 68 -11.26 -3.59 -24.73
CA ASP A 68 -11.77 -3.67 -23.35
C ASP A 68 -10.64 -3.92 -22.33
N ARG A 69 -9.68 -4.80 -22.67
CA ARG A 69 -8.48 -5.03 -21.84
C ARG A 69 -7.61 -3.78 -21.72
N GLU A 70 -7.45 -3.00 -22.79
CA GLU A 70 -6.65 -1.78 -22.77
C GLU A 70 -7.28 -0.71 -21.85
N GLU A 71 -8.60 -0.58 -21.89
CA GLU A 71 -9.34 0.31 -20.99
C GLU A 71 -9.21 -0.13 -19.53
N VAL A 72 -9.37 -1.42 -19.25
CA VAL A 72 -9.17 -1.99 -17.89
C VAL A 72 -7.73 -1.75 -17.41
N LEU A 73 -6.73 -1.92 -18.28
CA LEU A 73 -5.33 -1.65 -17.93
C LEU A 73 -5.09 -0.19 -17.58
N LYS A 74 -5.66 0.75 -18.36
CA LYS A 74 -5.58 2.20 -18.05
C LYS A 74 -6.19 2.52 -16.70
N GLU A 75 -7.32 1.90 -16.36
CA GLU A 75 -7.97 2.09 -15.07
C GLU A 75 -7.13 1.52 -13.91
N ILE A 76 -6.53 0.34 -14.10
CA ILE A 76 -5.59 -0.25 -13.11
C ILE A 76 -4.37 0.66 -12.92
N GLU A 77 -3.76 1.17 -13.99
CA GLU A 77 -2.62 2.09 -13.92
C GLU A 77 -2.98 3.36 -13.14
N LEU A 78 -4.18 3.91 -13.38
CA LEU A 78 -4.70 5.05 -12.63
C LEU A 78 -4.83 4.74 -11.14
N LEU A 79 -5.44 3.61 -10.78
CA LEU A 79 -5.58 3.19 -9.38
C LEU A 79 -4.23 2.98 -8.69
N LEU A 80 -3.27 2.34 -9.36
CA LEU A 80 -1.92 2.14 -8.85
C LEU A 80 -1.20 3.48 -8.60
N SER A 81 -1.42 4.48 -9.47
CA SER A 81 -0.87 5.82 -9.26
C SER A 81 -1.44 6.49 -8.01
N GLN A 82 -2.74 6.33 -7.75
CA GLN A 82 -3.41 6.88 -6.57
C GLN A 82 -2.94 6.19 -5.28
N ILE A 83 -2.73 4.86 -5.32
CA ILE A 83 -2.19 4.09 -4.20
C ILE A 83 -0.78 4.60 -3.84
N LYS A 84 0.11 4.78 -4.82
CA LYS A 84 1.47 5.32 -4.57
C LYS A 84 1.43 6.70 -3.91
N ILE A 85 0.50 7.56 -4.31
CA ILE A 85 0.31 8.88 -3.69
C ILE A 85 -0.17 8.72 -2.24
N ALA A 86 -1.10 7.81 -1.98
CA ALA A 86 -1.60 7.52 -0.64
C ALA A 86 -0.50 6.96 0.27
N GLU A 87 0.29 6.00 -0.20
CA GLU A 87 1.44 5.44 0.51
C GLU A 87 2.45 6.54 0.90
N LYS A 88 2.77 7.46 -0.02
CA LYS A 88 3.65 8.59 0.26
C LYS A 88 3.08 9.52 1.33
N LYS A 89 1.77 9.79 1.29
CA LYS A 89 1.08 10.58 2.32
C LYS A 89 1.10 9.88 3.68
N ILE A 90 0.80 8.58 3.72
CA ILE A 90 0.84 7.77 4.94
C ILE A 90 2.25 7.77 5.54
N LEU A 91 3.29 7.58 4.71
CA LEU A 91 4.67 7.62 5.17
C LEU A 91 5.04 9.00 5.73
N THR A 92 4.54 10.08 5.12
CA THR A 92 4.75 11.45 5.62
C THR A 92 4.03 11.66 6.95
N LEU A 93 2.79 11.20 7.09
CA LEU A 93 2.02 11.26 8.34
C LEU A 93 2.68 10.42 9.44
N TYR A 94 3.12 9.21 9.14
CA TYR A 94 3.84 8.34 10.08
C TYR A 94 5.16 8.97 10.53
N ASN A 95 5.91 9.59 9.60
CA ASN A 95 7.11 10.33 9.96
C ASN A 95 6.78 11.58 10.77
N GLN A 96 5.68 12.28 10.48
CA GLN A 96 5.22 13.42 11.28
C GLN A 96 4.78 13.00 12.68
N GLU A 97 4.11 11.87 12.87
CA GLU A 97 3.75 11.34 14.19
C GLU A 97 4.99 10.88 14.97
N ASN A 98 6.00 10.30 14.31
CA ASN A 98 7.26 9.92 14.96
C ASN A 98 8.21 11.11 15.20
N ILE A 99 8.12 12.19 14.40
CA ILE A 99 8.82 13.46 14.63
C ILE A 99 8.07 14.33 15.66
N ASN A 100 6.78 14.09 15.89
CA ASN A 100 5.97 14.73 16.94
C ASN A 100 6.11 14.08 18.33
N ALA A 101 7.02 13.12 18.48
CA ALA A 101 7.73 12.95 19.75
C ALA A 101 8.94 13.91 19.85
N THR A 102 8.86 15.08 19.21
CA THR A 102 9.61 16.24 19.69
C THR A 102 9.08 16.50 21.09
N GLN A 103 9.80 16.01 22.08
CA GLN A 103 9.68 16.48 23.45
C GLN A 103 10.06 17.96 23.42
N ILE A 104 9.06 18.79 23.16
CA ILE A 104 9.18 20.23 23.24
C ILE A 104 9.48 20.51 24.71
N LEU A 105 10.61 21.17 24.96
CA LEU A 105 10.90 21.68 26.30
C LEU A 105 9.67 22.48 26.78
N PRO A 106 9.23 22.30 28.03
CA PRO A 106 8.09 23.05 28.51
C PRO A 106 8.41 24.55 28.40
N GLU A 107 7.44 25.38 28.02
CA GLU A 107 7.65 26.85 27.94
C GLU A 107 7.89 27.48 29.32
N ILE A 108 7.46 26.79 30.38
CA ILE A 108 7.60 27.19 31.78
C ILE A 108 8.03 25.98 32.59
N LEU A 109 8.90 26.17 33.59
CA LEU A 109 9.29 25.10 34.50
C LEU A 109 8.06 24.47 35.19
N PRO A 110 8.00 23.13 35.28
CA PRO A 110 6.95 22.44 36.02
C PRO A 110 6.83 22.93 37.46
N ASN A 111 5.63 22.88 38.04
CA ASN A 111 5.35 23.32 39.43
C ASN A 111 6.28 22.70 40.49
N ARG A 112 6.85 21.52 40.21
CA ARG A 112 7.81 20.83 41.08
C ARG A 112 9.20 21.49 41.10
N LEU A 113 9.50 22.33 40.13
CA LEU A 113 10.79 23.00 39.92
C LEU A 113 10.68 24.52 40.07
N VAL A 114 9.67 25.04 40.78
CA VAL A 114 9.48 26.50 40.97
C VAL A 114 9.07 26.87 42.40
N GLY A 115 9.30 28.13 42.77
CA GLY A 115 8.81 28.73 44.01
C GLY A 115 9.25 27.96 45.26
N LYS A 116 8.29 27.67 46.16
CA LYS A 116 8.55 26.95 47.42
C LYS A 116 9.00 25.49 47.23
N ASN A 117 8.83 24.93 46.03
CA ASN A 117 9.23 23.55 45.72
C ASN A 117 10.66 23.45 45.19
N TYR A 118 11.28 24.58 44.82
CA TYR A 118 12.66 24.61 44.31
C TYR A 118 13.66 24.47 45.47
N VAL A 119 13.86 23.23 45.91
CA VAL A 119 14.82 22.88 46.98
C VAL A 119 15.98 22.12 46.36
N VAL A 120 17.15 22.78 46.28
CA VAL A 120 18.35 22.21 45.66
C VAL A 120 19.13 21.39 46.69
N LYS A 121 19.44 20.14 46.33
CA LYS A 121 20.36 19.28 47.08
C LYS A 121 21.61 19.02 46.26
N GLN A 122 22.78 19.32 46.82
CA GLN A 122 24.05 19.02 46.17
C GLN A 122 24.37 17.52 46.27
N THR A 123 24.69 16.91 45.13
CA THR A 123 25.04 15.49 45.02
C THR A 123 26.10 15.29 43.94
N SER A 124 26.90 14.23 44.05
CA SER A 124 27.90 13.86 43.05
C SER A 124 27.42 12.68 42.22
N ILE A 125 27.38 12.85 40.90
CA ILE A 125 26.94 11.83 39.93
C ILE A 125 28.05 11.70 38.87
N LYS A 126 28.36 10.46 38.47
CA LYS A 126 29.25 10.19 37.33
C LYS A 126 28.41 10.10 36.06
N ILE A 127 28.78 10.86 35.03
CA ILE A 127 28.12 10.89 33.72
C ILE A 127 29.15 10.48 32.67
N VAL A 128 28.73 9.79 31.62
CA VAL A 128 29.60 9.40 30.50
C VAL A 128 30.05 10.66 29.75
N ASP A 129 31.35 10.75 29.43
CA ASP A 129 31.97 11.99 28.92
C ASP A 129 31.34 12.51 27.63
N ASN A 130 31.07 11.64 26.66
CA ASN A 130 30.41 12.04 25.40
C ASN A 130 29.00 12.59 25.62
N VAL A 131 28.19 11.95 26.48
CA VAL A 131 26.85 12.41 26.85
C VAL A 131 26.92 13.78 27.53
N TRP A 132 27.91 13.98 28.40
CA TRP A 132 28.13 15.27 29.04
C TRP A 132 28.50 16.37 28.03
N GLN A 133 29.38 16.07 27.06
CA GLN A 133 29.75 17.01 26.02
C GLN A 133 28.55 17.41 25.14
N GLU A 134 27.74 16.45 24.72
CA GLU A 134 26.51 16.69 23.96
C GLU A 134 25.53 17.56 24.76
N PHE A 135 25.34 17.25 26.04
CA PHE A 135 24.50 18.02 26.94
C PHE A 135 25.00 19.46 27.13
N GLN A 136 26.31 19.65 27.29
CA GLN A 136 26.91 20.99 27.37
C GLN A 136 26.69 21.78 26.08
N GLN A 137 26.78 21.14 24.92
CA GLN A 137 26.51 21.78 23.64
C GLN A 137 25.02 22.14 23.49
N PHE A 138 24.12 21.27 23.95
CA PHE A 138 22.69 21.54 23.98
C PHE A 138 22.35 22.76 24.85
N ILE A 139 22.89 22.86 26.06
CA ILE A 139 22.67 24.02 26.96
C ILE A 139 23.20 25.31 26.33
N LYS A 140 24.35 25.27 25.66
CA LYS A 140 24.90 26.48 24.99
C LYS A 140 23.95 27.03 23.92
N ASN A 141 23.25 26.13 23.23
CA ASN A 141 22.33 26.46 22.15
C ASN A 141 20.94 26.86 22.65
N ASN A 142 20.54 26.47 23.87
CA ASN A 142 19.21 26.73 24.44
C ASN A 142 19.33 27.43 25.80
N LYS A 143 19.00 28.72 25.86
CA LYS A 143 19.24 29.57 27.05
C LYS A 143 18.01 29.78 27.93
N ASP A 144 16.94 29.03 27.68
CA ASP A 144 15.66 29.20 28.38
C ASP A 144 15.75 28.75 29.84
N TYR A 145 16.64 27.79 30.12
CA TYR A 145 16.87 27.23 31.45
C TYR A 145 18.36 27.15 31.81
N SER A 146 18.65 27.11 33.10
CA SER A 146 19.97 26.81 33.65
C SER A 146 20.31 25.33 33.46
N GLY A 147 21.60 24.98 33.50
CA GLY A 147 22.04 23.58 33.40
C GLY A 147 21.45 22.67 34.48
N ILE A 148 21.18 23.20 35.68
CA ILE A 148 20.55 22.46 36.78
C ILE A 148 19.08 22.17 36.45
N GLU A 149 18.37 23.15 35.88
CA GLU A 149 16.98 22.99 35.46
C GLU A 149 16.83 21.99 34.32
N TYR A 150 17.72 22.04 33.32
CA TYR A 150 17.76 21.02 32.27
C TYR A 150 18.01 19.61 32.80
N LEU A 151 18.98 19.44 33.72
CA LEU A 151 19.20 18.15 34.38
C LEU A 151 17.98 17.71 35.17
N SER A 152 17.32 18.63 35.87
CA SER A 152 16.13 18.34 36.67
C SER A 152 14.95 17.94 35.80
N LEU A 153 14.76 18.59 34.64
CA LEU A 153 13.75 18.22 33.64
C LEU A 153 14.00 16.82 33.08
N ALA A 154 15.24 16.51 32.69
CA ALA A 154 15.59 15.19 32.16
C ALA A 154 15.33 14.07 33.17
N ILE A 155 15.68 14.30 34.45
CA ILE A 155 15.41 13.34 35.53
C ILE A 155 13.90 13.21 35.78
N LEU A 156 13.16 14.33 35.80
CA LEU A 156 11.71 14.32 36.01
C LEU A 156 11.01 13.53 34.91
N GLU A 157 11.37 13.78 33.65
CA GLU A 157 10.83 13.09 32.49
C GLU A 157 11.14 11.59 32.53
N PHE A 158 12.38 11.21 32.88
CA PHE A 158 12.76 9.82 33.08
C PHE A 158 11.87 9.16 34.15
N LEU A 159 11.66 9.82 35.29
CA LEU A 159 10.76 9.32 36.32
C LEU A 159 9.33 9.18 35.80
N GLU A 160 8.77 10.17 35.11
CA GLU A 160 7.41 10.08 34.58
C GLU A 160 7.22 8.96 33.56
N LYS A 161 8.24 8.74 32.72
CA LYS A 161 8.24 7.70 31.69
C LYS A 161 8.32 6.29 32.29
N TYR A 162 9.15 6.07 33.31
CA TYR A 162 9.46 4.74 33.83
C TYR A 162 8.87 4.41 35.20
N ASN A 163 8.28 5.38 35.91
CA ASN A 163 7.65 5.16 37.22
C ASN A 163 6.17 4.72 37.13
N LYS A 164 5.66 4.41 35.93
CA LYS A 164 4.38 3.71 35.79
C LYS A 164 4.56 2.31 36.37
N LYS A 165 4.24 2.13 37.65
CA LYS A 165 4.14 0.82 38.29
C LYS A 165 3.24 -0.06 37.43
N THR A 166 3.84 -1.08 36.83
CA THR A 166 3.15 -2.24 36.28
C THR A 166 2.37 -2.89 37.41
N ASN A 167 1.07 -2.58 37.51
CA ASN A 167 0.12 -3.46 38.17
C ASN A 167 -0.11 -4.63 37.21
N TYR A 168 0.71 -5.68 37.34
CA TYR A 168 0.33 -7.03 36.90
C TYR A 168 -0.46 -7.71 38.00
#